data_AF-A0A661Q8V6-F1
#
_entry.id   AF-A0A661Q8V6-F1
#
_cell.length_a   1.000
_cell.length_b   1.000
_cell.length_c   1.000
_cell.angle_alpha   90.00
_cell.angle_beta   90.00
_cell.angle_gamma   90.00
#
_symmetry.space_group_name_H-M   'P 1'
#
loop_
_entity.id
_entity.type
_entity.pdbx_description
1 polymer ?
#
loop_
_entity_poly.entity_id
_entity_poly.type
_entity_poly.pdbx_seq_one_letter_code
_entity_poly.pdbx_strand_id
1 'polypeptide(L)'
;KRVERWGPRTVDLDIIFFGDRIINDVDLVVPHPELIRRLFVLEPLNEIVPDWQHPELCESVSVLLNKFQQSHPLEEPCRLLSAPVDDALSKEKVNDGIFYRYSES
;
A
#
# COMPACT_ATOMS: atom_id res chain seq x y z
N LYS A 1 0.54 -19.28 -22.38
CA LYS A 1 -0.07 -17.98 -22.76
C LYS A 1 -1.15 -17.67 -21.72
N ARG A 2 -1.06 -16.56 -20.99
CA ARG A 2 -2.01 -16.20 -19.91
C ARG A 2 -3.37 -15.88 -20.54
N VAL A 3 -4.46 -16.45 -20.00
CA VAL A 3 -5.81 -16.36 -20.60
C VAL A 3 -6.52 -15.04 -20.24
N GLU A 4 -6.15 -14.40 -19.11
CA GLU A 4 -6.69 -13.10 -18.68
C GLU A 4 -5.61 -12.22 -18.05
N ARG A 5 -5.61 -10.91 -18.35
CA ARG A 5 -4.61 -9.93 -17.88
C ARG A 5 -4.72 -9.66 -16.37
N TRP A 6 -5.90 -9.84 -15.79
CA TRP A 6 -6.21 -9.62 -14.36
C TRP A 6 -6.73 -10.86 -13.65
N GLY A 7 -6.43 -12.05 -14.17
CA GLY A 7 -6.77 -13.29 -13.48
C GLY A 7 -5.98 -13.45 -12.17
N PRO A 8 -6.49 -14.27 -11.22
CA PRO A 8 -5.82 -14.55 -9.95
C PRO A 8 -4.36 -14.97 -10.17
N ARG A 9 -3.46 -14.39 -9.38
CA ARG A 9 -2.03 -14.74 -9.36
C ARG A 9 -1.76 -15.63 -8.16
N THR A 10 -0.95 -16.67 -8.33
CA THR A 10 -0.51 -17.52 -7.22
C THR A 10 0.38 -16.74 -6.24
N VAL A 11 1.15 -15.77 -6.74
CA VAL A 11 2.01 -14.90 -5.94
C VAL A 11 2.24 -13.58 -6.69
N ASP A 12 2.37 -12.49 -5.94
CA ASP A 12 2.76 -11.16 -6.41
C ASP A 12 3.92 -10.68 -5.54
N LEU A 13 4.95 -10.10 -6.17
CA LEU A 13 6.15 -9.63 -5.47
C LEU A 13 6.42 -8.19 -5.88
N ASP A 14 6.39 -7.29 -4.90
CA ASP A 14 6.68 -5.87 -5.08
C ASP A 14 8.03 -5.52 -4.43
N ILE A 15 8.84 -4.70 -5.10
CA ILE A 15 10.07 -4.14 -4.52
C ILE A 15 9.73 -2.84 -3.79
N ILE A 16 9.93 -2.80 -2.48
CA ILE A 16 9.61 -1.61 -1.65
C ILE A 16 10.75 -0.60 -1.62
N PHE A 17 11.98 -1.05 -1.36
CA PHE A 17 13.19 -0.23 -1.39
C PHE A 17 14.41 -1.09 -1.75
N PHE A 18 15.51 -0.47 -2.20
CA PHE A 18 16.74 -1.17 -2.52
C PHE A 18 17.96 -0.42 -1.98
N GLY A 19 18.34 -0.76 -0.75
CA GLY A 19 19.33 0.02 0.01
C GLY A 19 18.91 1.49 0.09
N ASP A 20 19.85 2.39 -0.18
CA ASP A 20 19.62 3.84 -0.18
C ASP A 20 19.38 4.40 -1.60
N ARG A 21 19.06 3.54 -2.57
CA ARG A 21 18.88 3.98 -3.97
C ARG A 21 17.49 4.53 -4.21
N ILE A 22 17.45 5.65 -4.91
CA ILE A 22 16.26 6.19 -5.57
C ILE A 22 16.36 5.85 -7.06
N ILE A 23 15.36 5.14 -7.58
CA ILE A 23 15.22 4.73 -8.97
C ILE A 23 13.89 5.27 -9.47
N ASN A 24 13.89 6.00 -10.57
CA ASN A 24 12.69 6.53 -11.20
C ASN A 24 12.77 6.26 -12.70
N ASP A 25 12.66 4.98 -13.06
CA ASP A 25 12.66 4.51 -14.44
C ASP A 25 11.25 4.09 -14.86
N VAL A 26 11.02 3.98 -16.17
CA VAL A 26 9.71 3.62 -16.74
C VAL A 26 9.22 2.26 -16.24
N ASP A 27 10.14 1.33 -15.99
CA ASP A 27 9.82 -0.04 -15.59
C ASP A 27 9.98 -0.29 -14.08
N LEU A 28 10.60 0.63 -13.32
CA LEU A 28 10.90 0.45 -11.91
C LEU A 28 10.98 1.79 -11.16
N VAL A 29 10.16 1.90 -10.11
CA VAL A 29 10.21 3.04 -9.18
C VAL A 29 10.51 2.53 -7.78
N VAL A 30 11.58 3.07 -7.19
CA VAL A 30 12.08 2.71 -5.86
C VAL A 30 12.53 3.99 -5.15
N PRO A 31 12.13 4.26 -3.89
CA PRO A 31 11.16 3.50 -3.10
C PRO A 31 9.76 3.45 -3.73
N HIS A 32 9.00 2.40 -3.44
CA HIS A 32 7.68 2.21 -4.03
C HIS A 32 6.70 3.32 -3.56
N PRO A 33 6.12 4.13 -4.46
CA PRO A 33 5.37 5.33 -4.06
C PRO A 33 4.13 5.02 -3.22
N GLU A 34 3.48 3.88 -3.46
CA GLU A 34 2.31 3.45 -2.69
C GLU A 34 2.65 2.79 -1.33
N LEU A 35 3.93 2.66 -0.96
CA LEU A 35 4.30 2.02 0.32
C LEU A 35 3.67 2.75 1.51
N ILE A 36 3.65 4.08 1.47
CA ILE A 36 3.11 4.93 2.55
C ILE A 36 1.58 4.91 2.63
N ARG A 37 0.90 4.31 1.65
CA ARG A 37 -0.57 4.28 1.55
C ARG A 37 -1.16 2.92 1.92
N ARG A 38 -0.31 1.92 2.21
CA ARG A 38 -0.72 0.53 2.41
C ARG A 38 -0.33 0.06 3.80
N LEU A 39 -1.32 -0.11 4.67
CA LEU A 39 -1.10 -0.60 6.03
C LEU A 39 -0.40 -1.96 6.05
N PHE A 40 -0.84 -2.89 5.19
CA PHE A 40 -0.25 -4.23 5.06
C PHE A 40 1.21 -4.22 4.55
N VAL A 41 1.74 -3.08 4.12
CA VAL A 41 3.17 -2.90 3.82
C VAL A 41 3.85 -2.24 5.02
N LEU A 42 3.28 -1.15 5.55
CA LEU A 42 3.88 -0.38 6.65
C LEU A 42 3.97 -1.16 7.96
N GLU A 43 2.95 -1.94 8.34
CA GLU A 43 2.96 -2.76 9.56
C GLU A 43 4.10 -3.78 9.56
N PRO A 44 4.19 -4.72 8.59
CA PRO A 44 5.29 -5.68 8.57
C PRO A 44 6.64 -5.01 8.32
N LEU A 45 6.69 -3.90 7.57
CA LEU A 45 7.93 -3.16 7.38
C LEU A 45 8.43 -2.55 8.71
N ASN A 46 7.53 -2.03 9.54
CA ASN A 46 7.86 -1.49 10.85
C ASN A 46 8.30 -2.58 11.83
N GLU A 47 7.80 -3.81 11.70
CA GLU A 47 8.27 -4.95 12.50
C GLU A 47 9.70 -5.36 12.15
N ILE A 48 10.09 -5.26 10.87
CA ILE A 48 11.39 -5.73 10.38
C ILE A 48 12.46 -4.63 10.45
N VAL A 49 12.14 -3.40 10.03
CA VAL A 49 13.07 -2.25 9.93
C VAL A 49 12.39 -0.93 10.33
N PRO A 50 12.06 -0.72 11.61
CA PRO A 50 11.37 0.49 12.08
C PRO A 50 12.18 1.78 11.84
N ASP A 51 13.51 1.67 11.92
CA ASP A 51 14.43 2.80 11.82
C ASP A 51 14.86 3.13 10.38
N TRP A 52 14.41 2.35 9.39
CA TRP A 52 14.71 2.67 7.99
C TRP A 52 14.10 4.04 7.63
N GLN A 53 14.93 4.90 7.04
CA GLN A 53 14.51 6.24 6.64
C GLN A 53 14.13 6.26 5.18
N HIS A 54 12.94 6.77 4.89
CA HIS A 54 12.50 6.97 3.52
C HIS A 54 13.37 8.05 2.85
N PRO A 55 14.08 7.75 1.75
CA PRO A 55 15.11 8.63 1.19
C PRO A 55 14.57 9.96 0.65
N GLU A 56 13.28 10.04 0.31
CA GLU A 56 12.64 11.29 -0.14
C GLU A 56 11.90 12.06 0.96
N LEU A 57 11.39 11.38 1.99
CA LEU A 57 10.59 12.00 3.04
C LEU A 57 11.44 12.32 4.28
N CYS A 58 12.60 11.68 4.41
CA CYS A 58 13.48 11.74 5.59
C CYS A 58 12.75 11.36 6.88
N GLU A 59 11.80 10.44 6.80
CA GLU A 59 11.01 9.94 7.93
C GLU A 59 11.23 8.45 8.13
N SER A 60 11.25 8.01 9.39
CA SER A 60 11.36 6.58 9.70
C SER A 60 10.04 5.86 9.43
N VAL A 61 10.11 4.55 9.21
CA VAL A 61 8.91 3.72 9.02
C VAL A 61 7.94 3.86 10.20
N SER A 62 8.45 3.93 11.43
CA SER A 62 7.59 4.12 12.61
C SER A 62 6.83 5.46 12.59
N VAL A 63 7.47 6.53 12.12
CA VAL A 63 6.83 7.85 11.96
C VAL A 63 5.77 7.78 10.86
N LEU A 64 6.09 7.15 9.74
CA LEU A 64 5.17 6.97 8.61
C LEU A 64 3.93 6.14 9.01
N LEU A 65 4.12 5.05 9.76
CA LEU A 65 3.02 4.22 10.25
C LEU A 65 2.12 4.99 11.22
N ASN A 66 2.70 5.75 12.16
CA ASN A 66 1.93 6.55 13.09
C ASN A 66 1.11 7.63 12.36
N LYS A 67 1.70 8.31 11.38
CA LYS A 67 0.98 9.27 10.52
C LYS A 67 -0.16 8.62 9.75
N PHE A 68 0.07 7.42 9.21
CA PHE A 68 -0.97 6.66 8.52
C PHE A 68 -2.16 6.38 9.46
N GLN A 69 -1.89 5.85 10.66
CA GLN A 69 -2.91 5.55 11.68
C GLN A 69 -3.65 6.80 12.18
N GLN A 70 -2.98 7.96 12.26
CA GLN A 70 -3.62 9.22 12.62
C GLN A 70 -4.58 9.72 11.53
N SER A 71 -4.25 9.48 10.26
CA SER A 71 -5.10 9.89 9.12
C SER A 71 -6.32 8.99 8.91
N HIS A 72 -6.23 7.73 9.34
CA HIS A 72 -7.29 6.74 9.27
C HIS A 72 -7.39 6.08 10.65
N PRO A 73 -8.14 6.69 11.60
CA PRO A 73 -8.30 6.13 12.94
C PRO A 73 -8.86 4.72 12.79
N LEU A 74 -8.18 3.76 13.39
CA LEU A 74 -8.51 2.33 13.31
C LEU A 74 -9.99 2.11 13.68
N GLU A 75 -10.86 1.90 12.69
CA GLU A 75 -11.99 1.03 12.91
C GLU A 75 -11.43 -0.40 12.95
N GLU A 76 -11.73 -1.09 14.05
CA GLU A 76 -11.32 -2.42 14.51
C GLU A 76 -10.50 -3.31 13.55
N PRO A 77 -9.45 -4.01 14.05
CA PRO A 77 -8.64 -4.88 13.21
C PRO A 77 -9.50 -5.93 12.53
N CYS A 78 -9.47 -5.97 11.19
CA CYS A 78 -10.05 -7.06 10.40
C CYS A 78 -9.46 -8.40 10.88
N ARG A 79 -10.16 -9.06 11.80
CA ARG A 79 -9.90 -10.44 12.17
C ARG A 79 -10.12 -11.28 10.90
N LEU A 80 -9.05 -11.93 10.46
CA LEU A 80 -8.97 -12.77 9.27
C LEU A 80 -10.23 -13.63 9.02
N LEU A 81 -10.73 -13.57 7.77
CA LEU A 81 -11.55 -14.55 7.04
C LEU A 81 -13.00 -14.83 7.50
N SER A 82 -13.98 -14.31 6.74
CA SER A 82 -15.04 -15.11 6.08
C SER A 82 -16.11 -14.22 5.43
N ALA A 83 -15.98 -13.86 4.15
CA ALA A 83 -17.12 -13.49 3.32
C ALA A 83 -16.74 -13.48 1.82
N PRO A 84 -17.65 -13.90 0.92
CA PRO A 84 -17.38 -14.09 -0.50
C PRO A 84 -17.26 -12.75 -1.25
N VAL A 85 -16.34 -12.70 -2.20
CA VAL A 85 -16.12 -11.54 -3.08
C VAL A 85 -17.10 -11.63 -4.24
N ASP A 86 -18.24 -10.94 -4.14
CA ASP A 86 -19.08 -10.66 -5.30
C ASP A 86 -19.31 -9.15 -5.43
N ASP A 87 -18.76 -8.63 -6.54
CA ASP A 87 -19.28 -7.60 -7.43
C ASP A 87 -19.70 -6.23 -6.85
N ALA A 88 -18.90 -5.19 -7.12
CA ALA A 88 -19.42 -3.82 -7.18
C ALA A 88 -18.52 -2.87 -7.98
N LEU A 89 -18.93 -2.64 -9.22
CA LEU A 89 -18.49 -1.61 -10.13
C LEU A 89 -18.85 -0.19 -9.61
N SER A 90 -17.81 0.58 -9.27
CA SER A 90 -17.63 2.05 -9.38
C SER A 90 -18.79 3.01 -9.08
N LYS A 91 -18.54 3.97 -8.16
CA LYS A 91 -18.89 5.39 -8.39
C LYS A 91 -17.82 6.33 -7.84
N GLU A 92 -17.32 7.20 -8.71
CA GLU A 92 -16.37 8.27 -8.41
C GLU A 92 -17.11 9.51 -7.90
N LYS A 93 -16.63 10.11 -6.81
CA LYS A 93 -16.88 11.51 -6.50
C LYS A 93 -15.56 12.23 -6.30
N VAL A 94 -15.42 13.32 -7.04
CA VAL A 94 -14.27 14.21 -7.05
C VAL A 94 -14.49 15.28 -5.99
N ASN A 95 -13.54 15.41 -5.07
CA ASN A 95 -13.20 16.68 -4.43
C ASN A 95 -11.68 16.68 -4.19
N ASP A 96 -11.00 17.71 -4.69
CA ASP A 96 -9.58 18.04 -4.44
C ASP A 96 -8.50 17.09 -4.96
N GLY A 97 -8.72 16.46 -6.11
CA GLY A 97 -7.63 15.80 -6.87
C GLY A 97 -7.02 14.56 -6.20
N ILE A 98 -7.66 14.05 -5.16
CA ILE A 98 -7.28 12.79 -4.51
C ILE A 98 -8.31 11.72 -4.89
N PHE A 99 -7.85 10.67 -5.55
CA PHE A 99 -8.65 9.50 -5.89
C PHE A 99 -8.75 8.58 -4.67
N TYR A 100 -9.93 8.44 -4.09
CA TYR A 100 -10.21 7.42 -3.08
C TYR A 100 -11.03 6.28 -3.69
N ARG A 101 -10.55 5.05 -3.54
CA ARG A 101 -11.32 3.83 -3.87
C ARG A 101 -11.58 3.10 -2.55
N TYR A 102 -12.77 3.25 -2.01
CA TYR A 102 -13.25 2.42 -0.90
C TYR A 102 -13.88 1.16 -1.50
N SER A 103 -13.45 -0.02 -1.05
CA SER A 103 -14.29 -1.21 -1.12
C SER A 103 -15.13 -1.21 0.16
N GLU A 104 -16.42 -0.86 0.04
CA GLU A 104 -17.38 -1.21 1.10
C GLU A 104 -17.43 -2.75 1.15
N SER A 105 -17.18 -3.30 2.34
CA SER A 105 -17.40 -4.71 2.67
C SER A 105 -17.92 -4.76 4.10
#